data_AF-A0A373NG13-F1
#
_entry.id   AF-A0A373NG13-F1
#
_cell.length_a   1.000
_cell.length_b   1.000
_cell.length_c   1.000
_cell.angle_alpha   90.00
_cell.angle_beta   90.00
_cell.angle_gamma   90.00
#
_symmetry.space_group_name_H-M   'P 1'
#
loop_
_entity.id
_entity.type
_entity.pdbx_description
1 polymer ?
#
loop_
_entity_poly.entity_id
_entity_poly.type
_entity_poly.pdbx_seq_one_letter_code
_entity_poly.pdbx_strand_id
1 'polypeptide(L)'
;MRRMKKMNKGKSKKKMNSYLKMILLMAAGGVVGGIVGFVTAFSGEDYIAVIGHGMDAFLFAVRDHALMLECICGAICLVICETNYGKMKRMGKQMQDAGDDEYHELQYRIEVSSSWGMIASTVGTVLMMLIISPGYSMKYIESQSTGETWMFLAEIVVFLGLVGYFSLWQVRYVKLVQRLYPEKKGDPTSMKFQEQWLASCDEAEKEEIYEASYKTYLLTGKVLPVCTLVAMLLHMVWNTGVLAIIIPAFLWILSSSNYCHCCVTKKSEKLAK
;
A
#
# COMPACT_ATOMS: atom_id res chain seq x y z
N MET A 1 36.88 26.28 50.78
CA MET A 1 36.46 24.94 50.31
C MET A 1 36.02 25.06 48.85
N ARG A 2 36.76 24.56 47.85
CA ARG A 2 36.69 23.17 47.36
C ARG A 2 35.26 22.57 47.38
N ARG A 3 34.42 22.94 46.40
CA ARG A 3 33.37 22.05 45.89
C ARG A 3 33.75 21.58 44.49
N MET A 4 34.06 20.29 44.35
CA MET A 4 34.47 19.70 43.07
C MET A 4 33.30 19.72 42.08
N LYS A 5 33.48 20.36 40.92
CA LYS A 5 32.59 20.20 39.77
C LYS A 5 32.82 18.80 39.18
N LYS A 6 32.20 17.77 39.79
CA LYS A 6 32.23 16.38 39.30
C LYS A 6 31.66 16.35 37.87
N MET A 7 32.55 16.37 36.87
CA MET A 7 32.17 16.11 35.49
C MET A 7 31.62 14.68 35.42
N ASN A 8 30.30 14.55 35.21
CA ASN A 8 29.69 13.25 35.01
C ASN A 8 30.10 12.74 33.61
N LYS A 9 31.27 12.10 33.52
CA LYS A 9 31.73 11.37 32.33
C LYS A 9 30.83 10.14 32.12
N GLY A 10 29.60 10.37 31.68
CA GLY A 10 28.73 9.33 31.16
C GLY A 10 29.51 8.52 30.12
N LYS A 11 29.53 7.19 30.27
CA LYS A 11 30.26 6.31 29.35
C LYS A 11 29.63 6.43 27.96
N SER A 12 30.25 7.22 27.09
CA SER A 12 29.94 7.23 25.67
C SER A 12 30.08 5.80 25.15
N LYS A 13 28.94 5.14 24.85
CA LYS A 13 28.94 3.84 24.18
C LYS A 13 29.68 4.03 22.87
N LYS A 14 30.88 3.45 22.75
CA LYS A 14 31.74 3.55 21.56
C LYS A 14 30.93 3.13 20.33
N LYS A 15 30.43 4.11 19.57
CA LYS A 15 29.48 3.89 18.47
C LYS A 15 30.18 3.01 17.44
N MET A 16 29.68 1.78 17.29
CA MET A 16 30.30 0.78 16.41
C MET A 16 30.36 1.31 14.97
N ASN A 17 31.49 1.09 14.29
CA ASN A 17 31.69 1.52 12.92
C ASN A 17 30.56 0.95 12.03
N SER A 18 29.92 1.80 11.21
CA SER A 18 28.82 1.43 10.33
C SER A 18 29.15 0.25 9.43
N TYR A 19 30.38 0.21 8.89
CA TYR A 19 30.86 -0.91 8.06
C TYR A 19 30.92 -2.23 8.85
N LEU A 20 31.45 -2.20 10.08
CA LEU A 20 31.50 -3.38 10.95
C LEU A 20 30.09 -3.84 11.36
N LYS A 21 29.16 -2.90 11.60
CA LYS A 21 27.75 -3.22 11.87
C LYS A 21 27.09 -3.90 10.66
N MET A 22 27.39 -3.43 9.44
CA MET A 22 26.87 -4.03 8.21
C MET A 22 27.40 -5.45 8.00
N ILE A 23 28.71 -5.66 8.17
CA ILE A 23 29.34 -6.99 8.09
C ILE A 23 28.72 -7.96 9.12
N LEU A 24 28.51 -7.52 10.37
CA LEU A 24 27.86 -8.32 11.41
C LEU A 24 26.41 -8.69 11.07
N LEU A 25 25.65 -7.78 10.44
CA LEU A 25 24.28 -8.05 9.99
C LEU A 25 24.25 -9.05 8.82
N MET A 26 25.18 -8.92 7.86
CA MET A 26 25.32 -9.88 6.76
C MET A 26 25.74 -11.26 7.25
N ALA A 27 26.69 -11.33 8.20
CA ALA A 27 27.10 -12.58 8.83
C ALA A 27 25.96 -13.25 9.61
N ALA A 28 25.18 -12.48 10.37
CA ALA A 28 24.00 -13.00 11.07
C ALA A 28 22.94 -13.54 10.09
N GLY A 29 22.67 -12.82 8.99
CA GLY A 29 21.76 -13.29 7.94
C GLY A 29 22.25 -14.57 7.26
N GLY A 30 23.56 -14.66 6.97
CA GLY A 30 24.19 -15.87 6.41
C GLY A 30 24.13 -17.07 7.35
N VAL A 31 24.32 -16.86 8.65
CA VAL A 31 24.18 -17.93 9.67
C VAL A 31 22.72 -18.41 9.75
N VAL A 32 21.74 -17.50 9.78
CA VAL A 32 20.32 -17.88 9.79
C VAL A 32 19.93 -18.65 8.52
N GLY A 33 20.32 -18.16 7.34
CA GLY A 33 20.07 -18.84 6.07
C GLY A 33 20.75 -20.22 5.99
N GLY A 34 21.98 -20.33 6.49
CA GLY A 34 22.72 -21.60 6.56
C GLY A 34 22.08 -22.61 7.51
N ILE A 35 21.59 -22.18 8.68
CA ILE A 35 20.86 -23.05 9.62
C ILE A 35 19.55 -23.53 9.00
N VAL A 36 18.76 -22.64 8.38
CA VAL A 36 17.51 -23.02 7.71
C VAL A 36 17.77 -24.03 6.60
N GLY A 37 18.70 -23.73 5.67
CA GLY A 37 19.04 -24.63 4.57
C GLY A 37 19.58 -25.99 5.04
N PHE A 38 20.37 -26.03 6.12
CA PHE A 38 20.86 -27.28 6.70
C PHE A 38 19.74 -28.11 7.32
N VAL A 39 18.83 -27.50 8.08
CA VAL A 39 17.67 -28.19 8.68
C VAL A 39 16.76 -28.75 7.59
N THR A 40 16.43 -27.96 6.56
CA THR A 40 15.62 -28.39 5.41
C THR A 40 16.24 -29.56 4.65
N ALA A 41 17.58 -29.62 4.56
CA ALA A 41 18.29 -30.72 3.90
C ALA A 41 18.38 -32.01 4.75
N PHE A 42 18.14 -31.95 6.06
CA PHE A 42 18.28 -33.07 6.99
C PHE A 42 16.96 -33.62 7.57
N SER A 43 15.83 -32.93 7.39
CA SER A 43 14.57 -33.26 8.09
C SER A 43 13.83 -34.51 7.59
N GLY A 44 14.26 -35.13 6.48
CA GLY A 44 13.83 -36.48 6.04
C GLY A 44 12.42 -36.60 5.44
N GLU A 45 11.47 -35.77 5.87
CA GLU A 45 10.13 -35.64 5.28
C GLU A 45 9.92 -34.24 4.70
N ASP A 46 9.10 -34.15 3.64
CA ASP A 46 8.84 -32.93 2.89
C ASP A 46 7.91 -31.96 3.65
N TYR A 47 8.46 -31.28 4.67
CA TYR A 47 7.85 -30.09 5.26
C TYR A 47 7.46 -29.06 4.18
N ILE A 48 8.25 -28.97 3.10
CA ILE A 48 7.94 -28.15 1.92
C ILE A 48 6.66 -28.60 1.22
N ALA A 49 6.44 -29.92 1.02
CA ALA A 49 5.22 -30.42 0.40
C ALA A 49 3.99 -30.26 1.31
N VAL A 50 4.12 -30.48 2.62
CA VAL A 50 3.03 -30.21 3.59
C VAL A 50 2.61 -28.74 3.55
N ILE A 51 3.58 -27.83 3.52
CA ILE A 51 3.36 -26.38 3.40
C ILE A 51 2.88 -25.99 1.99
N GLY A 52 3.25 -26.74 0.96
CA GLY A 52 2.75 -26.63 -0.42
C GLY A 52 1.27 -26.97 -0.53
N HIS A 53 0.90 -28.19 -0.15
CA HIS A 53 -0.49 -28.66 -0.16
C HIS A 53 -1.43 -27.79 0.68
N GLY A 54 -0.95 -27.22 1.79
CA GLY A 54 -1.71 -26.23 2.57
C GLY A 54 -1.97 -24.92 1.81
N MET A 55 -1.02 -24.46 0.99
CA MET A 55 -1.18 -23.29 0.13
C MET A 55 -2.08 -23.58 -1.07
N ASP A 56 -1.92 -24.74 -1.72
CA ASP A 56 -2.79 -25.17 -2.82
C ASP A 56 -4.25 -25.32 -2.36
N ALA A 57 -4.48 -25.92 -1.19
CA ALA A 57 -5.81 -26.01 -0.59
C ALA A 57 -6.39 -24.64 -0.21
N PHE A 58 -5.56 -23.69 0.25
CA PHE A 58 -6.00 -22.32 0.51
C PHE A 58 -6.37 -21.58 -0.78
N LEU A 59 -5.54 -21.65 -1.83
CA LEU A 59 -5.82 -21.02 -3.12
C LEU A 59 -7.04 -21.64 -3.80
N PHE A 60 -7.22 -22.96 -3.67
CA PHE A 60 -8.43 -23.66 -4.11
C PHE A 60 -9.67 -23.15 -3.35
N ALA A 61 -9.62 -23.08 -2.01
CA ALA A 61 -10.75 -22.60 -1.21
C ALA A 61 -11.10 -21.13 -1.48
N VAL A 62 -10.10 -20.25 -1.63
CA VAL A 62 -10.29 -18.85 -2.04
C VAL A 62 -11.00 -18.76 -3.38
N ARG A 63 -10.65 -19.64 -4.33
CA ARG A 63 -11.23 -19.66 -5.69
C ARG A 63 -12.63 -20.24 -5.73
N ASP A 64 -12.84 -21.39 -5.11
CA ASP A 64 -14.13 -22.10 -5.00
C ASP A 64 -15.20 -21.20 -4.33
N HIS A 65 -14.77 -20.32 -3.42
CA HIS A 65 -15.62 -19.35 -2.74
C HIS A 65 -15.44 -17.90 -3.25
N ALA A 66 -14.76 -17.66 -4.38
CA ALA A 66 -14.30 -16.33 -4.81
C ALA A 66 -15.44 -15.31 -4.94
N LEU A 67 -16.50 -15.64 -5.67
CA LEU A 67 -17.70 -14.81 -5.82
C LEU A 67 -18.34 -14.43 -4.48
N MET A 68 -18.37 -15.34 -3.51
CA MET A 68 -18.92 -15.08 -2.17
C MET A 68 -17.97 -14.18 -1.35
N LEU A 69 -16.68 -14.47 -1.39
CA LEU A 69 -15.64 -13.69 -0.71
C LEU A 69 -15.59 -12.25 -1.25
N GLU A 70 -15.69 -12.09 -2.57
CA GLU A 70 -15.75 -10.80 -3.24
C GLU A 70 -17.01 -10.02 -2.86
N CYS A 71 -18.19 -10.66 -2.85
CA CYS A 71 -19.43 -10.02 -2.39
C CYS A 71 -19.32 -9.55 -0.93
N ILE A 72 -18.74 -10.35 -0.04
CA ILE A 72 -18.59 -10.03 1.40
C ILE A 72 -17.56 -8.90 1.60
N CYS A 73 -16.34 -9.04 1.07
CA CYS A 73 -15.30 -8.03 1.18
C CYS A 73 -15.69 -6.72 0.49
N GLY A 74 -16.30 -6.82 -0.70
CA GLY A 74 -16.88 -5.71 -1.43
C GLY A 74 -17.92 -4.97 -0.60
N ALA A 75 -18.94 -5.67 -0.07
CA ALA A 75 -19.97 -5.05 0.77
C ALA A 75 -19.39 -4.37 2.02
N ILE A 76 -18.40 -4.95 2.69
CA ILE A 76 -17.73 -4.33 3.85
C ILE A 76 -17.02 -3.03 3.44
N CYS A 77 -16.22 -3.07 2.37
CA CYS A 77 -15.53 -1.87 1.87
C CYS A 77 -16.51 -0.80 1.39
N LEU A 78 -17.60 -1.17 0.71
CA LEU A 78 -18.67 -0.27 0.28
C LEU A 78 -19.37 0.42 1.45
N VAL A 79 -19.73 -0.33 2.50
CA VAL A 79 -20.36 0.22 3.72
C VAL A 79 -19.43 1.22 4.40
N ILE A 80 -18.12 0.95 4.47
CA ILE A 80 -17.14 1.91 5.03
C ILE A 80 -17.03 3.16 4.15
N CYS A 81 -17.00 3.00 2.82
CA CYS A 81 -16.94 4.10 1.85
C CYS A 81 -18.17 5.01 1.94
N GLU A 82 -19.40 4.46 1.88
CA GLU A 82 -20.63 5.25 1.95
C GLU A 82 -20.88 5.84 3.34
N THR A 83 -20.51 5.14 4.42
CA THR A 83 -20.62 5.69 5.78
C THR A 83 -19.73 6.92 5.95
N ASN A 84 -18.50 6.89 5.44
CA ASN A 84 -17.60 8.05 5.49
C ASN A 84 -18.05 9.17 4.55
N TYR A 85 -18.45 8.86 3.31
CA TYR A 85 -19.03 9.86 2.40
C TYR A 85 -20.28 10.54 2.99
N GLY A 86 -21.13 9.77 3.68
CA GLY A 86 -22.28 10.27 4.42
C GLY A 86 -21.91 11.17 5.60
N LYS A 87 -20.86 10.83 6.37
CA LYS A 87 -20.30 11.69 7.43
C LYS A 87 -19.76 13.00 6.86
N MET A 88 -18.89 12.92 5.84
CA MET A 88 -18.35 14.11 5.15
C MET A 88 -19.46 15.04 4.65
N LYS A 89 -20.51 14.49 4.03
CA LYS A 89 -21.65 15.28 3.52
C LYS A 89 -22.50 15.92 4.62
N ARG A 90 -22.50 15.40 5.84
CA ARG A 90 -23.15 16.04 7.01
C ARG A 90 -22.27 17.15 7.57
N MET A 91 -20.99 16.86 7.81
CA MET A 91 -20.02 17.82 8.34
C MET A 91 -19.82 19.01 7.39
N GLY A 92 -19.70 18.77 6.09
CA GLY A 92 -19.60 19.81 5.06
C GLY A 92 -20.87 20.66 4.86
N LYS A 93 -22.00 20.33 5.51
CA LYS A 93 -23.12 21.28 5.68
C LYS A 93 -22.90 22.17 6.90
N GLN A 94 -22.51 21.57 8.03
CA GLN A 94 -22.26 22.29 9.28
C GLN A 94 -21.18 23.38 9.10
N MET A 95 -20.20 23.17 8.20
CA MET A 95 -19.19 24.19 7.84
C MET A 95 -19.78 25.51 7.29
N GLN A 96 -21.02 25.53 6.81
CA GLN A 96 -21.64 26.75 6.26
C GLN A 96 -22.17 27.68 7.34
N ASP A 97 -22.46 27.15 8.53
CA ASP A 97 -23.04 27.86 9.68
C ASP A 97 -22.07 27.91 10.89
N ALA A 98 -20.88 27.31 10.77
CA ALA A 98 -19.88 27.20 11.84
C ALA A 98 -19.02 28.46 12.00
N GLY A 99 -18.64 28.78 13.24
CA GLY A 99 -17.59 29.76 13.54
C GLY A 99 -16.18 29.16 13.45
N ASP A 100 -15.16 30.01 13.36
CA ASP A 100 -13.76 29.68 13.02
C ASP A 100 -13.19 28.45 13.78
N ASP A 101 -13.34 28.38 15.10
CA ASP A 101 -12.87 27.25 15.92
C ASP A 101 -13.57 25.92 15.55
N GLU A 102 -14.89 25.95 15.35
CA GLU A 102 -15.65 24.76 14.93
C GLU A 102 -15.33 24.39 13.48
N TYR A 103 -15.16 25.38 12.59
CA TYR A 103 -14.77 25.18 11.20
C TYR A 103 -13.47 24.38 11.09
N HIS A 104 -12.44 24.73 11.86
CA HIS A 104 -11.17 24.02 11.87
C HIS A 104 -11.28 22.58 12.41
N GLU A 105 -12.01 22.35 13.50
CA GLU A 105 -12.22 20.97 14.01
C GLU A 105 -13.00 20.12 12.99
N LEU A 106 -13.97 20.74 12.32
CA LEU A 106 -14.85 20.11 11.34
C LEU A 106 -14.12 19.77 10.03
N GLN A 107 -13.22 20.64 9.57
CA GLN A 107 -12.28 20.37 8.46
C GLN A 107 -11.41 19.14 8.77
N TYR A 108 -10.79 19.08 9.96
CA TYR A 108 -10.01 17.91 10.38
C TYR A 108 -10.86 16.63 10.45
N ARG A 109 -12.07 16.69 11.02
CA ARG A 109 -12.97 15.51 11.04
C ARG A 109 -13.40 15.05 9.64
N ILE A 110 -13.53 15.97 8.68
CA ILE A 110 -13.78 15.66 7.26
C ILE A 110 -12.56 14.97 6.65
N GLU A 111 -11.35 15.42 6.92
CA GLU A 111 -10.11 14.80 6.42
C GLU A 111 -9.87 13.40 7.00
N VAL A 112 -10.13 13.20 8.30
CA VAL A 112 -10.09 11.87 8.91
C VAL A 112 -11.10 10.94 8.22
N SER A 113 -12.33 11.42 7.98
CA SER A 113 -13.37 10.61 7.33
C SER A 113 -13.07 10.34 5.85
N SER A 114 -12.52 11.29 5.11
CA SER A 114 -12.08 11.09 3.72
C SER A 114 -10.94 10.10 3.62
N SER A 115 -9.95 10.19 4.52
CA SER A 115 -8.81 9.27 4.57
C SER A 115 -9.27 7.83 4.77
N TRP A 116 -10.17 7.58 5.73
CA TRP A 116 -10.76 6.25 5.94
C TRP A 116 -11.55 5.74 4.72
N GLY A 117 -12.30 6.62 4.04
CA GLY A 117 -13.01 6.26 2.80
C GLY A 117 -12.06 5.95 1.63
N MET A 118 -11.01 6.77 1.44
CA MET A 118 -10.00 6.57 0.39
C MET A 118 -9.22 5.27 0.62
N ILE A 119 -8.79 5.00 1.85
CA ILE A 119 -8.17 3.73 2.24
C ILE A 119 -9.12 2.57 1.96
N ALA A 120 -10.39 2.64 2.37
CA ALA A 120 -11.37 1.58 2.13
C ALA A 120 -11.63 1.33 0.64
N SER A 121 -11.68 2.37 -0.20
CA SER A 121 -11.85 2.22 -1.65
C SER A 121 -10.61 1.61 -2.32
N THR A 122 -9.41 1.95 -1.84
CA THR A 122 -8.13 1.43 -2.35
C THR A 122 -7.94 -0.04 -1.95
N VAL A 123 -8.16 -0.35 -0.66
CA VAL A 123 -8.11 -1.72 -0.12
C VAL A 123 -9.19 -2.58 -0.79
N GLY A 124 -10.42 -2.07 -0.94
CA GLY A 124 -11.49 -2.77 -1.67
C GLY A 124 -11.04 -3.13 -3.08
N THR A 125 -10.64 -2.14 -3.88
CA THR A 125 -10.17 -2.35 -5.27
C THR A 125 -9.05 -3.38 -5.37
N VAL A 126 -8.04 -3.31 -4.51
CA VAL A 126 -6.92 -4.27 -4.51
C VAL A 126 -7.37 -5.67 -4.04
N LEU A 127 -8.27 -5.77 -3.07
CA LEU A 127 -8.82 -7.06 -2.64
C LEU A 127 -9.61 -7.75 -3.75
N MET A 128 -10.44 -7.03 -4.51
CA MET A 128 -11.18 -7.62 -5.64
C MET A 128 -10.19 -8.22 -6.66
N MET A 129 -9.12 -7.48 -7.00
CA MET A 129 -8.06 -7.94 -7.91
C MET A 129 -7.29 -9.16 -7.40
N LEU A 130 -7.10 -9.28 -6.08
CA LEU A 130 -6.45 -10.45 -5.48
C LEU A 130 -7.36 -11.67 -5.46
N ILE A 131 -8.65 -11.50 -5.15
CA ILE A 131 -9.64 -12.59 -5.05
C ILE A 131 -9.86 -13.28 -6.41
N ILE A 132 -10.01 -12.52 -7.50
CA ILE A 132 -10.22 -13.09 -8.85
C ILE A 132 -8.94 -13.72 -9.46
N SER A 133 -7.75 -13.38 -8.93
CA SER A 133 -6.47 -13.78 -9.54
C SER A 133 -6.22 -15.31 -9.66
N PRO A 134 -6.65 -16.19 -8.73
CA PRO A 134 -6.51 -17.64 -8.90
C PRO A 134 -7.50 -18.23 -9.91
N GLY A 135 -8.59 -17.52 -10.23
CA GLY A 135 -9.51 -17.84 -11.33
C GLY A 135 -8.97 -17.45 -12.70
N TYR A 136 -8.14 -16.40 -12.76
CA TYR A 136 -7.70 -15.78 -14.01
C TYR A 136 -6.52 -16.50 -14.71
N SER A 137 -6.70 -17.80 -14.99
CA SER A 137 -5.71 -18.65 -15.67
C SER A 137 -6.34 -19.39 -16.85
N MET A 138 -5.78 -19.20 -18.06
CA MET A 138 -6.30 -19.79 -19.31
C MET A 138 -6.56 -21.30 -19.17
N LYS A 139 -5.57 -22.05 -18.68
CA LYS A 139 -5.67 -23.52 -18.47
C LYS A 139 -6.81 -23.93 -17.53
N TYR A 140 -7.18 -23.07 -16.59
CA TYR A 140 -8.26 -23.32 -15.65
C TYR A 140 -9.60 -22.99 -16.28
N ILE A 141 -9.72 -21.84 -16.97
CA ILE A 141 -10.94 -21.43 -17.68
C ILE A 141 -11.30 -22.45 -18.77
N GLU A 142 -10.30 -22.98 -19.48
CA GLU A 142 -10.42 -24.05 -20.47
C GLU A 142 -10.82 -25.42 -19.86
N SER A 143 -10.65 -25.61 -18.54
CA SER A 143 -10.94 -26.86 -17.83
C SER A 143 -12.23 -26.83 -17.01
N GLN A 144 -13.20 -25.96 -17.34
CA GLN A 144 -14.46 -25.82 -16.62
C GLN A 144 -15.65 -26.47 -17.33
N SER A 145 -16.57 -27.00 -16.52
CA SER A 145 -17.92 -27.32 -16.99
C SER A 145 -18.71 -26.05 -17.27
N THR A 146 -19.73 -26.15 -18.12
CA THR A 146 -20.58 -25.02 -18.50
C THR A 146 -21.17 -24.28 -17.30
N GLY A 147 -21.47 -24.96 -16.19
CA GLY A 147 -22.00 -24.35 -14.96
C GLY A 147 -20.98 -23.48 -14.24
N GLU A 148 -19.74 -23.97 -14.07
CA GLU A 148 -18.65 -23.20 -13.47
C GLU A 148 -18.28 -21.98 -14.33
N THR A 149 -18.31 -22.10 -15.66
CA THR A 149 -18.09 -20.98 -16.59
C THR A 149 -19.11 -19.85 -16.38
N TRP A 150 -20.37 -20.17 -16.06
CA TRP A 150 -21.37 -19.15 -15.71
C TRP A 150 -21.10 -18.50 -14.34
N MET A 151 -20.58 -19.25 -13.36
CA MET A 151 -20.21 -18.69 -12.05
C MET A 151 -19.00 -17.74 -12.18
N PHE A 152 -17.98 -18.12 -12.94
CA PHE A 152 -16.82 -17.27 -13.23
C PHE A 152 -17.19 -16.02 -14.05
N LEU A 153 -18.16 -16.13 -14.97
CA LEU A 153 -18.70 -14.94 -15.66
C LEU A 153 -19.46 -14.01 -14.69
N ALA A 154 -20.20 -14.56 -13.73
CA ALA A 154 -20.86 -13.77 -12.69
C ALA A 154 -19.84 -13.07 -11.76
N GLU A 155 -18.76 -13.76 -11.39
CA GLU A 155 -17.60 -13.19 -10.68
C GLU A 155 -17.00 -12.01 -11.44
N ILE A 156 -16.68 -12.16 -12.73
CA ILE A 156 -16.18 -11.04 -13.57
C ILE A 156 -17.15 -9.85 -13.58
N VAL A 157 -18.46 -10.08 -13.61
CA VAL A 157 -19.47 -9.00 -13.57
C VAL A 157 -19.52 -8.31 -12.21
N VAL A 158 -19.40 -9.05 -11.10
CA VAL A 158 -19.32 -8.50 -9.74
C VAL A 158 -18.03 -7.72 -9.54
N PHE A 159 -16.88 -8.28 -9.92
CA PHE A 159 -15.56 -7.64 -9.93
C PHE A 159 -15.59 -6.28 -10.65
N LEU A 160 -16.06 -6.26 -11.91
CA LEU A 160 -16.15 -5.02 -12.70
C LEU A 160 -17.14 -4.02 -12.09
N GLY A 161 -18.25 -4.50 -11.52
CA GLY A 161 -19.22 -3.67 -10.81
C GLY A 161 -18.64 -3.01 -9.56
N LEU A 162 -17.89 -3.76 -8.74
CA LEU A 162 -17.28 -3.29 -7.50
C LEU A 162 -16.10 -2.36 -7.74
N VAL A 163 -15.15 -2.74 -8.61
CA VAL A 163 -14.01 -1.88 -9.00
C VAL A 163 -14.50 -0.60 -9.69
N GLY A 164 -15.52 -0.70 -10.55
CA GLY A 164 -16.21 0.44 -11.14
C GLY A 164 -16.86 1.33 -10.07
N TYR A 165 -17.53 0.75 -9.08
CA TYR A 165 -18.13 1.52 -7.98
C TYR A 165 -17.09 2.22 -7.12
N PHE A 166 -15.99 1.56 -6.73
CA PHE A 166 -14.92 2.19 -5.95
C PHE A 166 -14.28 3.36 -6.72
N SER A 167 -14.09 3.20 -8.03
CA SER A 167 -13.63 4.29 -8.92
C SER A 167 -14.64 5.45 -8.98
N LEU A 168 -15.94 5.17 -9.14
CA LEU A 168 -17.00 6.17 -9.08
C LEU A 168 -17.14 6.81 -7.69
N TRP A 169 -16.81 6.09 -6.61
CA TRP A 169 -16.76 6.62 -5.25
C TRP A 169 -15.62 7.64 -5.12
N GLN A 170 -14.43 7.34 -5.63
CA GLN A 170 -13.30 8.28 -5.62
C GLN A 170 -13.63 9.56 -6.42
N VAL A 171 -14.30 9.45 -7.57
CA VAL A 171 -14.81 10.61 -8.34
C VAL A 171 -15.86 11.40 -7.56
N ARG A 172 -16.80 10.73 -6.86
CA ARG A 172 -17.78 11.40 -5.98
C ARG A 172 -17.11 12.09 -4.79
N TYR A 173 -16.09 11.48 -4.20
CA TYR A 173 -15.28 12.03 -3.13
C TYR A 173 -14.59 13.34 -3.58
N VAL A 174 -13.85 13.33 -4.69
CA VAL A 174 -13.19 14.53 -5.22
C VAL A 174 -14.21 15.64 -5.48
N LYS A 175 -15.34 15.32 -6.13
CA LYS A 175 -16.43 16.28 -6.40
C LYS A 175 -17.19 16.74 -5.14
N LEU A 176 -17.07 16.05 -4.01
CA LEU A 176 -17.55 16.54 -2.72
C LEU A 176 -16.53 17.52 -2.13
N VAL A 177 -15.24 17.19 -2.10
CA VAL A 177 -14.19 18.09 -1.60
C VAL A 177 -14.20 19.41 -2.39
N GLN A 178 -14.27 19.37 -3.72
CA GLN A 178 -14.39 20.56 -4.59
C GLN A 178 -15.66 21.41 -4.37
N ARG A 179 -16.68 20.88 -3.68
CA ARG A 179 -17.87 21.65 -3.26
C ARG A 179 -17.71 22.30 -1.89
N LEU A 180 -16.91 21.70 -1.01
CA LEU A 180 -16.59 22.25 0.31
C LEU A 180 -15.47 23.29 0.23
N TYR A 181 -14.55 23.10 -0.73
CA TYR A 181 -13.33 23.86 -0.94
C TYR A 181 -13.23 24.28 -2.43
N PRO A 182 -13.94 25.35 -2.86
CA PRO A 182 -14.05 25.75 -4.28
C PRO A 182 -12.73 26.17 -4.96
N GLU A 183 -11.69 26.44 -4.16
CA GLU A 183 -10.32 26.67 -4.61
C GLU A 183 -9.68 25.41 -5.22
N LYS A 184 -10.09 24.21 -4.77
CA LYS A 184 -9.57 22.92 -5.22
C LYS A 184 -9.99 22.61 -6.66
N LYS A 185 -9.02 22.28 -7.49
CA LYS A 185 -9.20 22.10 -8.94
C LYS A 185 -8.56 20.80 -9.42
N GLY A 186 -8.96 20.40 -10.62
CA GLY A 186 -8.52 19.18 -11.29
C GLY A 186 -9.68 18.27 -11.65
N ASP A 187 -9.61 17.69 -12.83
CA ASP A 187 -10.59 16.69 -13.26
C ASP A 187 -10.12 15.31 -12.76
N PRO A 188 -10.88 14.60 -11.89
CA PRO A 188 -10.48 13.29 -11.38
C PRO A 188 -10.39 12.20 -12.45
N THR A 189 -10.82 12.45 -13.69
CA THR A 189 -10.62 11.57 -14.85
C THR A 189 -9.38 11.92 -15.68
N SER A 190 -8.71 13.04 -15.39
CA SER A 190 -7.51 13.47 -16.09
C SER A 190 -6.27 12.70 -15.65
N MET A 191 -5.45 12.27 -16.60
CA MET A 191 -4.09 11.76 -16.34
C MET A 191 -3.19 12.77 -15.59
N LYS A 192 -3.55 14.06 -15.60
CA LYS A 192 -2.87 15.15 -14.89
C LYS A 192 -3.56 15.55 -13.58
N PHE A 193 -4.52 14.78 -13.07
CA PHE A 193 -5.28 15.13 -11.86
C PHE A 193 -4.38 15.53 -10.69
N GLN A 194 -3.32 14.76 -10.41
CA GLN A 194 -2.39 15.05 -9.31
C GLN A 194 -1.61 16.36 -9.49
N GLU A 195 -1.20 16.69 -10.74
CA GLU A 195 -0.58 17.99 -11.07
C GLU A 195 -1.57 19.15 -10.83
N GLN A 196 -2.81 18.98 -11.31
CA GLN A 196 -3.86 19.99 -11.20
C GLN A 196 -4.30 20.23 -9.75
N TRP A 197 -4.40 19.14 -8.97
CA TRP A 197 -4.75 19.17 -7.55
C TRP A 197 -3.68 19.90 -6.74
N LEU A 198 -2.41 19.48 -6.89
CA LEU A 198 -1.27 20.08 -6.20
C LEU A 198 -1.06 21.56 -6.58
N ALA A 199 -1.36 21.94 -7.83
CA ALA A 199 -1.35 23.33 -8.29
C ALA A 199 -2.51 24.18 -7.74
N SER A 200 -3.55 23.55 -7.16
CA SER A 200 -4.71 24.23 -6.57
C SER A 200 -4.66 24.37 -5.05
N CYS A 201 -3.79 23.62 -4.37
CA CYS A 201 -3.49 23.78 -2.95
C CYS A 201 -2.73 25.09 -2.68
N ASP A 202 -2.74 25.56 -1.42
CA ASP A 202 -1.85 26.63 -0.94
C ASP A 202 -0.42 26.10 -0.65
N GLU A 203 0.46 26.89 -0.04
CA GLU A 203 1.84 26.46 0.25
C GLU A 203 1.97 25.56 1.49
N ALA A 204 1.10 25.70 2.49
CA ALA A 204 1.09 24.85 3.69
C ALA A 204 0.58 23.44 3.36
N GLU A 205 -0.52 23.36 2.62
CA GLU A 205 -1.07 22.09 2.12
C GLU A 205 -0.10 21.36 1.18
N LYS A 206 0.68 22.12 0.38
CA LYS A 206 1.78 21.54 -0.41
C LYS A 206 2.88 20.98 0.50
N GLU A 207 3.27 21.70 1.56
CA GLU A 207 4.28 21.22 2.51
C GLU A 207 3.83 19.92 3.20
N GLU A 208 2.57 19.83 3.65
CA GLU A 208 1.99 18.61 4.22
C GLU A 208 1.98 17.45 3.22
N ILE A 209 1.53 17.67 1.98
CA ILE A 209 1.55 16.65 0.91
C ILE A 209 2.99 16.19 0.63
N TYR A 210 3.97 17.10 0.58
CA TYR A 210 5.37 16.74 0.36
C TYR A 210 5.96 15.97 1.55
N GLU A 211 5.67 16.34 2.79
CA GLU A 211 6.17 15.65 3.98
C GLU A 211 5.54 14.26 4.13
N ALA A 212 4.23 14.13 3.89
CA ALA A 212 3.52 12.85 3.84
C ALA A 212 4.05 11.94 2.72
N SER A 213 4.31 12.50 1.54
CA SER A 213 4.94 11.78 0.42
C SER A 213 6.35 11.30 0.76
N TYR A 214 7.15 12.12 1.45
CA TYR A 214 8.50 11.74 1.88
C TYR A 214 8.48 10.67 2.98
N LYS A 215 7.58 10.79 3.97
CA LYS A 215 7.32 9.75 4.99
C LYS A 215 6.94 8.41 4.33
N THR A 216 6.10 8.47 3.29
CA THR A 216 5.66 7.30 2.51
C THR A 216 6.83 6.69 1.71
N TYR A 217 7.64 7.49 1.03
CA TYR A 217 8.87 7.04 0.35
C TYR A 217 9.83 6.33 1.32
N LEU A 218 10.05 6.88 2.53
CA LEU A 218 10.87 6.27 3.57
C LEU A 218 10.27 5.01 4.20
N LEU A 219 8.98 4.73 4.01
CA LEU A 219 8.35 3.47 4.38
C LEU A 219 8.50 2.45 3.24
N THR A 220 8.12 2.82 2.02
CA THR A 220 8.21 1.99 0.81
C THR A 220 9.65 1.51 0.55
N GLY A 221 10.65 2.37 0.76
CA GLY A 221 12.07 2.00 0.66
C GLY A 221 12.58 1.02 1.73
N LYS A 222 11.80 0.73 2.77
CA LYS A 222 12.05 -0.35 3.75
C LYS A 222 11.22 -1.60 3.45
N VAL A 223 10.00 -1.41 2.97
CA VAL A 223 9.03 -2.49 2.69
C VAL A 223 9.44 -3.27 1.44
N LEU A 224 9.75 -2.62 0.31
CA LEU A 224 10.08 -3.32 -0.94
C LEU A 224 11.29 -4.28 -0.84
N PRO A 225 12.40 -3.96 -0.14
CA PRO A 225 13.46 -4.93 0.13
C PRO A 225 12.97 -6.16 0.90
N VAL A 226 12.10 -5.97 1.90
CA VAL A 226 11.54 -7.07 2.71
C VAL A 226 10.58 -7.91 1.88
N CYS A 227 9.70 -7.29 1.08
CA CYS A 227 8.84 -8.00 0.14
C CYS A 227 9.65 -8.80 -0.89
N THR A 228 10.76 -8.25 -1.39
CA THR A 228 11.66 -8.96 -2.33
C THR A 228 12.31 -10.17 -1.65
N LEU A 229 12.85 -10.01 -0.43
CA LEU A 229 13.45 -11.10 0.33
C LEU A 229 12.43 -12.19 0.68
N VAL A 230 11.23 -11.81 1.11
CA VAL A 230 10.11 -12.74 1.34
C VAL A 230 9.79 -13.47 0.05
N ALA A 231 9.57 -12.77 -1.07
CA ALA A 231 9.28 -13.40 -2.36
C ALA A 231 10.36 -14.40 -2.82
N MET A 232 11.65 -14.14 -2.53
CA MET A 232 12.73 -15.10 -2.79
C MET A 232 12.59 -16.38 -1.95
N LEU A 233 12.28 -16.25 -0.66
CA LEU A 233 12.04 -17.40 0.22
C LEU A 233 10.77 -18.16 -0.18
N LEU A 234 9.71 -17.46 -0.56
CA LEU A 234 8.46 -18.05 -1.03
C LEU A 234 8.66 -18.80 -2.36
N HIS A 235 9.48 -18.26 -3.26
CA HIS A 235 9.81 -18.89 -4.53
C HIS A 235 10.57 -20.21 -4.33
N MET A 236 11.44 -20.30 -3.32
CA MET A 236 12.16 -21.53 -2.97
C MET A 236 11.24 -22.66 -2.47
N VAL A 237 10.13 -22.31 -1.80
CA VAL A 237 9.18 -23.28 -1.21
C VAL A 237 8.03 -23.63 -2.16
N TRP A 238 7.51 -22.65 -2.89
CA TRP A 238 6.26 -22.76 -3.67
C TRP A 238 6.42 -22.51 -5.18
N ASN A 239 7.64 -22.28 -5.68
CA ASN A 239 7.91 -21.96 -7.09
C ASN A 239 6.97 -20.89 -7.69
N THR A 240 6.76 -19.80 -6.93
CA THR A 240 5.80 -18.70 -7.21
C THR A 240 6.04 -17.89 -8.50
N GLY A 241 6.95 -18.34 -9.37
CA GLY A 241 7.44 -17.62 -10.54
C GLY A 241 8.41 -16.49 -10.18
N VAL A 242 9.49 -16.37 -10.95
CA VAL A 242 10.53 -15.34 -10.74
C VAL A 242 9.99 -13.90 -10.81
N LEU A 243 8.84 -13.70 -11.49
CA LEU A 243 8.15 -12.40 -11.56
C LEU A 243 7.76 -11.85 -10.17
N ALA A 244 7.41 -12.71 -9.22
CA ALA A 244 7.10 -12.31 -7.84
C ALA A 244 8.30 -11.65 -7.11
N ILE A 245 9.52 -11.96 -7.54
CA ILE A 245 10.77 -11.34 -7.04
C ILE A 245 11.11 -10.09 -7.87
N ILE A 246 10.98 -10.17 -9.20
CA ILE A 246 11.36 -9.10 -10.13
C ILE A 246 10.53 -7.84 -9.91
N ILE A 247 9.21 -7.96 -9.70
CA ILE A 247 8.31 -6.80 -9.56
C ILE A 247 8.68 -5.90 -8.36
N PRO A 248 8.77 -6.39 -7.10
CA PRO A 248 9.14 -5.54 -5.97
C PRO A 248 10.59 -5.03 -6.06
N ALA A 249 11.51 -5.81 -6.65
CA ALA A 249 12.88 -5.37 -6.89
C ALA A 249 12.95 -4.21 -7.91
N PHE A 250 12.22 -4.31 -9.02
CA PHE A 250 12.11 -3.26 -10.04
C PHE A 250 11.48 -1.98 -9.46
N LEU A 251 10.39 -2.10 -8.70
CA LEU A 251 9.76 -0.97 -8.02
C LEU A 251 10.71 -0.28 -7.02
N TRP A 252 11.56 -1.04 -6.33
CA TRP A 252 12.56 -0.47 -5.42
C TRP A 252 13.66 0.32 -6.17
N ILE A 253 14.17 -0.25 -7.27
CA ILE A 253 15.14 0.43 -8.15
C ILE A 253 14.52 1.70 -8.75
N LEU A 254 13.31 1.61 -9.31
CA LEU A 254 12.59 2.73 -9.92
C LEU A 254 12.35 3.86 -8.92
N SER A 255 11.85 3.54 -7.72
CA SER A 255 11.61 4.51 -6.66
C SER A 255 12.90 5.22 -6.22
N SER A 256 13.97 4.46 -5.99
CA SER A 256 15.27 5.00 -5.54
C SER A 256 15.93 5.87 -6.61
N SER A 257 15.95 5.42 -7.86
CA SER A 257 16.56 6.15 -8.98
C SER A 257 15.76 7.39 -9.36
N ASN A 258 14.43 7.32 -9.37
CA ASN A 258 13.59 8.48 -9.68
C ASN A 258 13.68 9.57 -8.60
N TYR A 259 13.72 9.19 -7.32
CA TYR A 259 13.99 10.13 -6.22
C TYR A 259 15.32 10.85 -6.42
N CYS A 260 16.41 10.11 -6.65
CA CYS A 260 17.73 10.68 -6.89
C CYS A 260 17.76 11.60 -8.13
N HIS A 261 17.12 11.19 -9.23
CA HIS A 261 16.99 12.00 -10.45
C HIS A 261 16.28 13.33 -10.16
N CYS A 262 15.08 13.30 -9.56
CA CYS A 262 14.32 14.50 -9.22
C CYS A 262 15.07 15.44 -8.27
N CYS A 263 15.85 14.90 -7.31
CA CYS A 263 16.73 15.71 -6.45
C CYS A 263 17.84 16.43 -7.24
N VAL A 264 18.39 15.81 -8.28
CA VAL A 264 19.38 16.44 -9.16
C VAL A 264 18.71 17.48 -10.07
N THR A 265 17.59 17.15 -10.72
CA THR A 265 16.85 18.08 -11.60
C THR A 265 16.45 19.37 -10.86
N LYS A 266 15.86 19.24 -9.66
CA LYS A 266 15.46 20.37 -8.81
C LYS A 266 16.67 21.16 -8.25
N LYS A 267 17.89 20.62 -8.35
CA LYS A 267 19.14 21.35 -8.06
C LYS A 267 19.68 22.07 -9.30
N SER A 268 19.62 21.48 -10.49
CA SER A 268 19.99 22.17 -11.74
C SER A 268 19.05 23.34 -12.06
N GLU A 269 17.74 23.20 -11.81
CA GLU A 269 16.76 24.30 -11.94
C GLU A 269 17.11 25.51 -11.06
N LYS A 270 17.74 25.28 -9.90
CA LYS A 270 18.21 26.33 -8.97
C LYS A 270 19.58 26.91 -9.34
N LEU A 271 20.24 26.37 -10.35
CA LEU A 271 21.50 26.88 -10.91
C LEU A 271 21.28 27.57 -12.28
N ALA A 272 20.08 27.45 -12.84
CA ALA A 272 19.64 28.09 -14.08
C ALA A 272 18.69 29.29 -13.83
N LYS A 273 18.66 29.80 -12.60
CA LYS A 273 17.91 30.97 -12.12
C LYS A 273 18.84 31.87 -11.32
#